data_AF-A0AAN8EWW9-F1
#
_entry.id   AF-A0AAN8EWW9-F1
#
_cell.length_a   1.000
_cell.length_b   1.000
_cell.length_c   1.000
_cell.angle_alpha   90.00
_cell.angle_beta   90.00
_cell.angle_gamma   90.00
#
_symmetry.space_group_name_H-M   'P 1'
#
loop_
_entity.id
_entity.type
_entity.pdbx_description
1 polymer ?
#
loop_
_entity_poly.entity_id
_entity_poly.type
_entity_poly.pdbx_seq_one_letter_code
_entity_poly.pdbx_strand_id
1 'polypeptide(L)'
;MSQIEVKSEDSEETGDVSIYEEDVRPFRGYGAVQNAFDGDHPRYKCCCGHIHAVTGVQIIVALLSITVFFDMWQVVGGAAATTQFDRYDMASVCIRFAIGAGITGSIVVSLLTERPVLLIPYLLLQGAGLAAGMVFFVAFLYISLFGDRSTAISFLRSNGHSIDSPDDAQLSYVSWLMVVSFAIIILLQVWLMSIVIACWRYLRDKRAFAKGIEELEVPSRPISNTLRTSRSVETLDCPKQKSRAVRAVSVSLDYV
;
A
#
# COMPACT_ATOMS: atom_id res chain seq x y z
N MET A 1 46.27 -25.40 -38.84
CA MET A 1 46.24 -25.86 -37.44
C MET A 1 46.64 -24.65 -36.60
N SER A 2 45.68 -23.77 -36.31
CA SER A 2 45.90 -22.51 -35.60
C SER A 2 45.19 -22.61 -34.26
N GLN A 3 45.95 -22.46 -33.17
CA GLN A 3 45.39 -22.37 -31.83
C GLN A 3 44.88 -20.95 -31.61
N ILE A 4 43.61 -20.86 -31.17
CA ILE A 4 42.97 -19.63 -30.73
C ILE A 4 43.10 -19.61 -29.21
N GLU A 5 43.86 -18.65 -28.70
CA GLU A 5 44.06 -18.38 -27.30
C GLU A 5 42.84 -17.56 -26.79
N VAL A 6 41.95 -18.23 -26.07
CA VAL A 6 40.79 -17.60 -25.43
C VAL A 6 41.24 -17.05 -24.08
N LYS A 7 41.38 -15.74 -24.00
CA LYS A 7 41.65 -14.99 -22.77
C LYS A 7 40.33 -14.82 -22.00
N SER A 8 40.19 -15.52 -20.89
CA SER A 8 39.08 -15.36 -19.94
C SER A 8 39.34 -14.14 -19.05
N GLU A 9 38.49 -13.12 -19.18
CA GLU A 9 38.40 -12.03 -18.20
C GLU A 9 37.36 -12.41 -17.14
N ASP A 10 37.85 -12.82 -15.98
CA ASP A 10 37.06 -12.94 -14.75
C ASP A 10 36.74 -11.52 -14.24
N SER A 11 35.52 -11.05 -14.51
CA SER A 11 34.94 -9.91 -13.81
C SER A 11 34.16 -10.43 -12.61
N GLU A 12 34.88 -10.55 -11.50
CA GLU A 12 34.37 -10.73 -10.16
C GLU A 12 33.75 -9.41 -9.69
N GLU A 13 32.50 -9.15 -10.10
CA GLU A 13 31.70 -8.07 -9.54
C GLU A 13 30.99 -8.59 -8.28
N THR A 14 31.72 -8.56 -7.17
CA THR A 14 31.20 -8.75 -5.81
C THR A 14 30.28 -7.58 -5.49
N GLY A 15 29.05 -7.66 -5.98
CA GLY A 15 27.96 -6.79 -5.57
C GLY A 15 27.61 -7.11 -4.13
N ASP A 16 28.04 -6.24 -3.21
CA ASP A 16 27.59 -6.20 -1.83
C ASP A 16 26.06 -6.12 -1.79
N VAL A 17 25.43 -7.28 -1.68
CA VAL A 17 24.05 -7.41 -1.23
C VAL A 17 24.05 -7.00 0.22
N SER A 18 23.89 -5.69 0.45
CA SER A 18 23.50 -5.13 1.74
C SER A 18 22.12 -5.66 2.08
N ILE A 19 22.12 -6.86 2.66
CA ILE A 19 21.03 -7.38 3.46
C ILE A 19 20.62 -6.24 4.38
N TYR A 20 19.36 -5.84 4.30
CA TYR A 20 18.72 -4.97 5.27
C TYR A 20 18.74 -5.70 6.62
N GLU A 21 19.89 -5.67 7.29
CA GLU A 21 20.00 -5.97 8.70
C GLU A 21 19.17 -4.88 9.38
N GLU A 22 17.93 -5.26 9.67
CA GLU A 22 16.98 -4.51 10.48
C GLU A 22 17.59 -4.44 11.87
N ASP A 23 18.55 -3.53 12.01
CA ASP A 23 19.26 -3.20 13.22
C ASP A 23 18.24 -2.54 14.15
N VAL A 24 17.47 -3.40 14.83
CA VAL A 24 16.64 -3.05 15.99
C VAL A 24 17.59 -2.65 17.11
N ARG A 25 18.31 -1.54 16.93
CA ARG A 25 19.07 -0.94 18.01
C ARG A 25 18.06 -0.42 19.02
N PRO A 26 18.11 -0.89 20.28
CA PRO A 26 17.34 -0.29 21.33
C PRO A 26 17.73 1.18 21.40
N PHE A 27 16.71 2.05 21.30
CA PHE A 27 16.77 3.50 21.27
C PHE A 27 17.51 4.00 22.53
N ARG A 28 18.84 4.03 22.47
CA ARG A 28 19.68 4.39 23.60
C ARG A 28 19.73 5.91 23.66
N GLY A 29 18.99 6.43 24.64
CA GLY A 29 18.83 7.86 24.87
C GLY A 29 20.17 8.57 25.00
N TYR A 30 20.33 9.62 24.19
CA TYR A 30 21.30 10.67 24.40
C TYR A 30 20.56 11.99 24.59
N GLY A 31 20.86 12.61 25.73
CA GLY A 31 20.92 14.06 25.94
C GLY A 31 19.72 14.87 25.47
N ALA A 32 18.85 15.22 26.42
CA ALA A 32 17.83 16.25 26.24
C ALA A 32 18.45 17.54 25.66
N VAL A 33 17.71 18.18 24.74
CA VAL A 33 17.90 19.54 24.16
C VAL A 33 18.48 19.64 22.73
N GLN A 34 18.79 18.56 22.00
CA GLN A 34 19.17 18.65 20.55
C GLN A 34 18.37 17.77 19.57
N ASN A 35 17.18 17.30 19.94
CA ASN A 35 16.36 16.44 19.07
C ASN A 35 15.23 17.24 18.38
N ALA A 36 15.57 18.34 17.70
CA ALA A 36 14.65 18.89 16.70
C ALA A 36 14.47 17.84 15.60
N PHE A 37 13.23 17.58 15.18
CA PHE A 37 12.94 16.64 14.10
C PHE A 37 13.68 17.08 12.83
N ASP A 38 14.75 16.36 12.47
CA ASP A 38 15.44 16.55 11.21
C ASP A 38 14.68 15.84 10.10
N GLY A 39 13.90 16.62 9.33
CA GLY A 39 13.15 16.12 8.20
C GLY A 39 14.03 15.62 7.05
N ASP A 40 15.27 16.08 6.95
CA ASP A 40 16.18 15.76 5.84
C ASP A 40 17.02 14.50 6.10
N HIS A 41 16.79 13.81 7.22
CA HIS A 41 17.50 12.59 7.56
C HIS A 41 17.37 11.56 6.43
N PRO A 42 18.46 10.91 5.97
CA PRO A 42 18.47 9.98 4.83
C PRO A 42 17.52 8.78 4.97
N ARG A 43 17.05 8.51 6.20
CA ARG A 43 16.06 7.46 6.51
C ARG A 43 14.67 7.75 5.94
N TYR A 44 14.40 9.01 5.58
CA TYR A 44 13.13 9.48 5.01
C TYR A 44 13.18 9.65 3.50
N LYS A 45 14.27 9.23 2.86
CA LYS A 45 14.40 9.26 1.41
C LYS A 45 13.95 7.92 0.81
N CYS A 46 13.06 7.98 -0.17
CA CYS A 46 12.64 6.85 -0.99
C CYS A 46 13.44 6.81 -2.31
N CYS A 47 13.21 5.78 -3.13
CA CYS A 47 13.84 5.63 -4.44
C CYS A 47 15.38 5.70 -4.38
N CYS A 48 16.00 4.73 -3.70
CA CYS A 48 17.45 4.64 -3.53
C CYS A 48 18.08 5.86 -2.83
N GLY A 49 17.31 6.55 -1.97
CA GLY A 49 17.81 7.68 -1.21
C GLY A 49 17.84 9.01 -1.97
N HIS A 50 17.25 9.08 -3.18
CA HIS A 50 17.26 10.31 -3.98
C HIS A 50 16.06 11.22 -3.75
N ILE A 51 14.88 10.66 -3.43
CA ILE A 51 13.63 11.41 -3.40
C ILE A 51 13.14 11.54 -1.96
N HIS A 52 12.80 12.74 -1.52
CA HIS A 52 12.19 12.95 -0.20
C HIS A 52 10.80 12.30 -0.15
N ALA A 53 10.42 11.66 0.96
CA ALA A 53 9.17 10.91 1.08
C ALA A 53 7.92 11.72 0.65
N VAL A 54 7.90 13.04 0.93
CA VAL A 54 6.80 13.93 0.54
C VAL A 54 6.65 14.01 -0.99
N THR A 55 7.76 14.09 -1.73
CA THR A 55 7.73 14.12 -3.20
C THR A 55 7.31 12.76 -3.76
N GLY A 56 7.78 11.65 -3.18
CA GLY A 56 7.37 10.30 -3.58
C GLY A 56 5.85 10.10 -3.48
N VAL A 57 5.25 10.64 -2.43
CA VAL A 57 3.81 10.62 -2.23
C VAL A 57 3.06 11.45 -3.26
N GLN A 58 3.55 12.66 -3.58
CA GLN A 58 2.94 13.49 -4.62
C GLN A 58 2.94 12.77 -5.97
N ILE A 59 4.02 12.06 -6.29
CA ILE A 59 4.10 11.22 -7.49
C ILE A 59 3.03 10.12 -7.45
N ILE A 60 2.85 9.42 -6.33
CA ILE A 60 1.79 8.41 -6.19
C ILE A 60 0.41 9.02 -6.40
N VAL A 61 0.12 10.16 -5.76
CA VAL A 61 -1.18 10.84 -5.92
C VAL A 61 -1.41 11.23 -7.38
N ALA A 62 -0.39 11.75 -8.06
CA ALA A 62 -0.48 12.09 -9.47
C ALA A 62 -0.76 10.84 -10.32
N LEU A 63 -0.02 9.75 -10.10
CA LEU A 63 -0.22 8.48 -10.81
C LEU A 63 -1.64 7.91 -10.58
N LEU A 64 -2.11 7.88 -9.33
CA LEU A 64 -3.46 7.41 -8.99
C LEU A 64 -4.56 8.31 -9.57
N SER A 65 -4.31 9.62 -9.65
CA SER A 65 -5.23 10.56 -10.28
C SER A 65 -5.32 10.31 -11.79
N ILE A 66 -4.19 10.02 -12.44
CA ILE A 66 -4.13 9.66 -13.86
C ILE A 66 -4.89 8.35 -14.10
N THR A 67 -4.73 7.32 -13.24
CA THR A 67 -5.46 6.06 -13.40
C THR A 67 -6.97 6.25 -13.25
N VAL A 68 -7.42 7.01 -12.24
CA VAL A 68 -8.85 7.32 -12.07
C VAL A 68 -9.39 8.12 -13.27
N PHE A 69 -8.58 9.00 -13.86
CA PHE A 69 -8.95 9.72 -15.06
C PHE A 69 -9.12 8.79 -16.27
N PHE A 70 -8.23 7.82 -16.45
CA PHE A 70 -8.39 6.80 -17.49
C PHE A 70 -9.62 5.90 -17.25
N ASP A 71 -9.89 5.50 -16.01
CA ASP A 71 -11.09 4.73 -15.67
C ASP A 71 -12.36 5.54 -15.99
N MET A 72 -12.38 6.81 -15.61
CA MET A 72 -13.47 7.72 -15.96
C MET A 72 -13.63 7.86 -17.47
N TRP A 73 -12.52 7.99 -18.21
CA TRP A 73 -12.53 8.04 -19.67
C TRP A 73 -13.13 6.76 -20.28
N GLN A 74 -12.80 5.59 -19.74
CA GLN A 74 -13.39 4.32 -20.18
C GLN A 74 -14.89 4.24 -19.91
N VAL A 75 -15.35 4.70 -18.73
CA VAL A 75 -16.79 4.80 -18.42
C VAL A 75 -17.50 5.69 -19.43
N VAL A 76 -16.95 6.89 -19.70
CA VAL A 76 -17.53 7.86 -20.63
C VAL A 76 -17.50 7.34 -22.07
N GLY A 77 -16.39 6.73 -22.49
CA GLY A 77 -16.25 6.13 -23.82
C GLY A 77 -17.21 4.96 -24.03
N GLY A 78 -17.35 4.07 -23.05
CA GLY A 78 -18.33 3.00 -23.07
C GLY A 78 -19.77 3.51 -23.11
N ALA A 79 -20.05 4.56 -22.32
CA ALA A 79 -21.36 5.23 -22.31
C ALA A 79 -21.71 5.88 -23.67
N ALA A 80 -20.72 6.46 -24.35
CA ALA A 80 -20.92 7.17 -25.62
C ALA A 80 -21.00 6.23 -26.84
N ALA A 81 -20.31 5.08 -26.80
CA ALA A 81 -20.16 4.21 -27.97
C ALA A 81 -21.34 3.25 -28.21
N THR A 82 -22.25 3.03 -27.25
CA THR A 82 -23.23 1.93 -27.35
C THR A 82 -24.69 2.35 -27.15
N THR A 83 -25.55 1.91 -28.07
CA THR A 83 -27.02 2.03 -28.00
C THR A 83 -27.70 0.76 -27.46
N GLN A 84 -26.96 -0.36 -27.37
CA GLN A 84 -27.40 -1.62 -26.75
C GLN A 84 -26.40 -2.03 -25.67
N PHE A 85 -26.70 -1.66 -24.42
CA PHE A 85 -25.85 -1.97 -23.28
C PHE A 85 -26.08 -3.39 -22.78
N ASP A 86 -25.01 -4.18 -22.73
CA ASP A 86 -24.96 -5.29 -21.79
C ASP A 86 -24.77 -4.71 -20.38
N ARG A 87 -25.85 -4.71 -19.59
CA ARG A 87 -25.91 -4.01 -18.29
C ARG A 87 -24.81 -4.45 -17.32
N TYR A 88 -24.32 -5.68 -17.46
CA TYR A 88 -23.29 -6.24 -16.60
C TYR A 88 -21.91 -5.63 -16.83
N ASP A 89 -21.58 -5.29 -18.07
CA ASP A 89 -20.26 -4.75 -18.40
C ASP A 89 -20.10 -3.33 -17.83
N MET A 90 -21.10 -2.47 -18.05
CA MET A 90 -21.15 -1.12 -17.46
C MET A 90 -21.17 -1.14 -15.94
N ALA A 91 -21.93 -2.04 -15.31
CA ALA A 91 -21.94 -2.14 -13.85
C ALA A 91 -20.54 -2.47 -13.32
N SER A 92 -19.81 -3.36 -13.98
CA SER A 92 -18.45 -3.72 -13.59
C SER A 92 -17.47 -2.54 -13.68
N VAL A 93 -17.55 -1.75 -14.76
CA VAL A 93 -16.69 -0.56 -14.96
C VAL A 93 -17.04 0.52 -13.94
N CYS A 94 -18.32 0.77 -13.68
CA CYS A 94 -18.76 1.74 -12.66
C CYS A 94 -18.33 1.35 -11.25
N ILE A 95 -18.41 0.06 -10.88
CA ILE A 95 -17.95 -0.42 -9.57
C ILE A 95 -16.43 -0.24 -9.44
N ARG A 96 -15.67 -0.59 -10.48
CA ARG A 96 -14.21 -0.39 -10.51
C ARG A 96 -13.85 1.09 -10.34
N PHE A 97 -14.51 1.97 -11.08
CA PHE A 97 -14.32 3.41 -10.95
C PHE A 97 -14.65 3.90 -9.53
N ALA A 98 -15.76 3.47 -8.94
CA ALA A 98 -16.16 3.89 -7.59
C ALA A 98 -15.16 3.44 -6.52
N ILE A 99 -14.65 2.20 -6.63
CA ILE A 99 -13.59 1.69 -5.75
C ILE A 99 -12.30 2.48 -5.94
N GLY A 100 -11.87 2.70 -7.18
CA GLY A 100 -10.68 3.47 -7.51
C GLY A 100 -10.75 4.91 -7.01
N ALA A 101 -11.84 5.60 -7.26
CA ALA A 101 -12.09 6.96 -6.77
C ALA A 101 -12.12 7.03 -5.24
N GLY A 102 -12.75 6.05 -4.59
CA GLY A 102 -12.80 5.95 -3.12
C GLY A 102 -11.40 5.77 -2.52
N ILE A 103 -10.57 4.90 -3.10
CA ILE A 103 -9.19 4.68 -2.67
C ILE A 103 -8.36 5.95 -2.87
N THR A 104 -8.37 6.53 -4.06
CA THR A 104 -7.60 7.75 -4.37
C THR A 104 -8.04 8.90 -3.46
N GLY A 105 -9.35 9.08 -3.27
CA GLY A 105 -9.89 10.07 -2.34
C GLY A 105 -9.42 9.84 -0.90
N SER A 106 -9.42 8.59 -0.43
CA SER A 106 -8.94 8.26 0.92
C SER A 106 -7.47 8.59 1.14
N ILE A 107 -6.63 8.38 0.13
CA ILE A 107 -5.20 8.70 0.17
C ILE A 107 -5.01 10.22 0.18
N VAL A 108 -5.71 10.94 -0.71
CA VAL A 108 -5.66 12.42 -0.72
C VAL A 108 -6.08 12.99 0.64
N VAL A 109 -7.18 12.50 1.21
CA VAL A 109 -7.64 12.91 2.56
C VAL A 109 -6.60 12.52 3.62
N SER A 110 -5.98 11.34 3.54
CA SER A 110 -4.92 10.93 4.46
C SER A 110 -3.73 11.89 4.47
N LEU A 111 -3.39 12.42 3.30
CA LEU A 111 -2.27 13.35 3.14
C LEU A 111 -2.62 14.74 3.63
N LEU A 112 -3.82 15.22 3.31
CA LEU A 112 -4.30 16.51 3.81
C LEU A 112 -4.49 16.51 5.33
N THR A 113 -4.87 15.38 5.92
CA THR A 113 -5.08 15.26 7.37
C THR A 113 -3.83 14.86 8.14
N GLU A 114 -2.71 14.56 7.46
CA GLU A 114 -1.47 14.02 8.05
C GLU A 114 -1.68 12.81 8.98
N ARG A 115 -2.75 12.02 8.77
CA ARG A 115 -3.10 10.87 9.63
C ARG A 115 -2.64 9.55 8.99
N PRO A 116 -1.58 8.89 9.52
CA PRO A 116 -1.06 7.65 8.92
C PRO A 116 -2.02 6.47 8.99
N VAL A 117 -3.06 6.55 9.84
CA VAL A 117 -4.07 5.48 10.00
C VAL A 117 -4.91 5.29 8.74
N LEU A 118 -5.12 6.35 7.95
CA LEU A 118 -5.89 6.30 6.70
C LEU A 118 -5.13 5.60 5.55
N LEU A 119 -3.80 5.44 5.67
CA LEU A 119 -2.98 4.71 4.70
C LEU A 119 -3.08 3.18 4.87
N ILE A 120 -3.47 2.69 6.05
CA ILE A 120 -3.55 1.26 6.37
C ILE A 120 -4.48 0.49 5.42
N PRO A 121 -5.74 0.91 5.14
CA PRO A 121 -6.61 0.17 4.23
C PRO A 121 -6.02 0.08 2.81
N TYR A 122 -5.33 1.13 2.36
CA TYR A 122 -4.64 1.11 1.07
C TYR A 122 -3.48 0.10 1.06
N LEU A 123 -2.63 0.11 2.09
CA LEU A 123 -1.54 -0.88 2.23
C LEU A 123 -2.07 -2.32 2.30
N LEU A 124 -3.16 -2.56 3.02
CA LEU A 124 -3.78 -3.88 3.11
C LEU A 124 -4.34 -4.32 1.76
N LEU A 125 -5.06 -3.43 1.06
CA LEU A 125 -5.63 -3.74 -0.24
C LEU A 125 -4.54 -3.98 -1.29
N GLN A 126 -3.50 -3.15 -1.30
CA GLN A 126 -2.38 -3.29 -2.22
C GLN A 126 -1.56 -4.56 -1.92
N GLY A 127 -1.36 -4.90 -0.64
CA GLY A 127 -0.74 -6.15 -0.23
C GLY A 127 -1.55 -7.39 -0.63
N ALA A 128 -2.87 -7.37 -0.44
CA ALA A 128 -3.76 -8.44 -0.89
C ALA A 128 -3.74 -8.58 -2.42
N GLY A 129 -3.74 -7.45 -3.14
CA GLY A 129 -3.63 -7.41 -4.60
C GLY A 129 -2.29 -7.96 -5.10
N LEU A 130 -1.18 -7.64 -4.43
CA LEU A 130 0.14 -8.21 -4.74
C LEU A 130 0.15 -9.72 -4.52
N ALA A 131 -0.39 -10.21 -3.39
CA ALA A 131 -0.46 -11.64 -3.11
C ALA A 131 -1.29 -12.40 -4.17
N ALA A 132 -2.48 -11.88 -4.51
CA ALA A 132 -3.29 -12.45 -5.58
C ALA A 132 -2.58 -12.40 -6.94
N GLY A 133 -1.94 -11.27 -7.26
CA GLY A 133 -1.16 -11.08 -8.48
C GLY A 133 0.00 -12.06 -8.60
N MET A 134 0.70 -12.36 -7.49
CA MET A 134 1.76 -13.37 -7.46
C MET A 134 1.23 -14.77 -7.75
N VAL A 135 0.07 -15.15 -7.19
CA VAL A 135 -0.57 -16.44 -7.49
C VAL A 135 -0.94 -16.53 -8.97
N PHE A 136 -1.55 -15.49 -9.53
CA PHE A 136 -1.86 -15.45 -10.96
C PHE A 136 -0.60 -15.49 -11.83
N PHE A 137 0.45 -14.76 -11.48
CA PHE A 137 1.71 -14.75 -12.23
C PHE A 137 2.35 -16.13 -12.25
N VAL A 138 2.43 -16.84 -11.12
CA VAL A 138 2.95 -18.20 -11.07
C VAL A 138 2.07 -19.15 -11.89
N ALA A 139 0.74 -19.01 -11.83
CA ALA A 139 -0.16 -19.82 -12.63
C ALA A 139 0.02 -19.57 -14.14
N PHE A 140 0.14 -18.31 -14.57
CA PHE A 140 0.40 -17.96 -15.96
C PHE A 140 1.77 -18.43 -16.41
N LEU A 141 2.81 -18.25 -15.60
CA LEU A 141 4.16 -18.73 -15.89
C LEU A 141 4.16 -20.26 -16.03
N TYR A 142 3.44 -20.97 -15.17
CA TYR A 142 3.26 -22.41 -15.28
C TYR A 142 2.56 -22.81 -16.60
N ILE A 143 1.48 -22.13 -16.96
CA ILE A 143 0.77 -22.37 -18.24
C ILE A 143 1.67 -22.03 -19.43
N SER A 144 2.49 -20.97 -19.37
CA SER A 144 3.39 -20.58 -20.45
C SER A 144 4.58 -21.52 -20.62
N LEU A 145 5.09 -22.11 -19.53
CA LEU A 145 6.23 -23.03 -19.58
C LEU A 145 5.83 -24.49 -19.86
N PHE A 146 4.73 -24.95 -19.25
CA PHE A 146 4.33 -26.37 -19.25
C PHE A 146 2.96 -26.61 -19.87
N GLY A 147 2.18 -25.57 -20.13
CA GLY A 147 0.86 -25.72 -20.71
C GLY A 147 0.95 -26.20 -22.14
N ASP A 148 0.27 -27.31 -22.43
CA ASP A 148 0.01 -27.72 -23.81
C ASP A 148 -0.65 -26.56 -24.56
N ARG A 149 -0.26 -26.37 -25.83
CA ARG A 149 -0.76 -25.27 -26.68
C ARG A 149 -2.28 -25.15 -26.69
N SER A 150 -2.99 -26.29 -26.58
CA SER A 150 -4.45 -26.36 -26.49
C SER A 150 -5.03 -25.62 -25.27
N THR A 151 -4.34 -25.65 -24.13
CA THR A 151 -4.79 -25.02 -22.88
C THR A 151 -4.68 -23.51 -22.98
N ALA A 152 -3.54 -22.99 -23.47
CA ALA A 152 -3.35 -21.55 -23.68
C ALA A 152 -4.36 -20.98 -24.69
N ILE A 153 -4.63 -21.69 -25.78
CA ILE A 153 -5.66 -21.31 -26.77
C ILE A 153 -7.05 -21.29 -26.14
N SER A 154 -7.39 -22.28 -25.31
CA SER A 154 -8.70 -22.34 -24.64
C SER A 154 -8.92 -21.15 -23.69
N PHE A 155 -7.89 -20.72 -22.95
CA PHE A 155 -7.94 -19.53 -22.10
C PHE A 155 -8.01 -18.22 -22.90
N LEU A 156 -7.25 -18.10 -24.00
CA LEU A 156 -7.31 -16.90 -24.85
C LEU A 156 -8.68 -16.77 -25.54
N ARG A 157 -9.23 -17.90 -26.01
CA ARG A 157 -10.58 -17.96 -26.57
C ARG A 157 -11.64 -17.62 -25.52
N SER A 158 -11.49 -18.10 -24.28
CA SER A 158 -12.43 -17.76 -23.20
C SER A 158 -12.39 -16.28 -22.78
N ASN A 159 -11.28 -15.58 -23.06
CA ASN A 159 -11.16 -14.14 -22.83
C ASN A 159 -11.55 -13.28 -24.06
N GLY A 160 -12.14 -13.87 -25.09
CA GLY A 160 -12.74 -13.14 -26.21
C GLY A 160 -11.78 -12.76 -27.34
N HIS A 161 -10.59 -13.38 -27.43
CA HIS A 161 -9.71 -13.19 -28.59
C HIS A 161 -9.97 -14.27 -29.64
N SER A 162 -10.73 -13.89 -30.67
CA SER A 162 -11.00 -14.72 -31.86
C SER A 162 -9.76 -14.75 -32.77
N ILE A 163 -8.88 -15.72 -32.57
CA ILE A 163 -7.73 -15.92 -33.47
C ILE A 163 -8.16 -16.93 -34.54
N ASP A 164 -8.47 -16.43 -35.75
CA ASP A 164 -8.99 -17.24 -36.85
C ASP A 164 -7.96 -18.17 -37.50
N SER A 165 -6.66 -17.98 -37.22
CA SER A 165 -5.60 -18.97 -37.49
C SER A 165 -4.31 -18.53 -36.78
N PRO A 166 -4.02 -19.01 -35.56
CA PRO A 166 -2.77 -18.66 -34.90
C PRO A 166 -1.62 -19.41 -35.56
N ASP A 167 -0.72 -18.68 -36.22
CA ASP A 167 0.63 -19.20 -36.41
C ASP A 167 1.21 -19.49 -35.01
N ASP A 168 1.73 -20.70 -34.81
CA ASP A 168 2.24 -21.19 -33.52
C ASP A 168 3.24 -20.22 -32.86
N ALA A 169 4.02 -19.49 -33.68
CA ALA A 169 4.98 -18.49 -33.23
C ALA A 169 4.31 -17.25 -32.61
N GLN A 170 3.17 -16.81 -33.16
CA GLN A 170 2.44 -15.63 -32.68
C GLN A 170 1.80 -15.90 -31.31
N LEU A 171 1.25 -17.10 -31.12
CA LEU A 171 0.60 -17.48 -29.86
C LEU A 171 1.61 -17.58 -28.71
N SER A 172 2.79 -18.16 -28.98
CA SER A 172 3.90 -18.20 -28.03
C SER A 172 4.38 -16.79 -27.66
N TYR A 173 4.56 -15.91 -28.65
CA TYR A 173 4.98 -14.52 -28.42
C TYR A 173 3.97 -13.75 -27.55
N VAL A 174 2.67 -13.84 -27.85
CA VAL A 174 1.61 -13.20 -27.06
C VAL A 174 1.58 -13.72 -25.63
N SER A 175 1.73 -15.04 -25.43
CA SER A 175 1.82 -15.63 -24.09
C SER A 175 3.00 -15.07 -23.30
N TRP A 176 4.20 -14.99 -23.89
CA TRP A 176 5.37 -14.40 -23.26
C TRP A 176 5.21 -12.91 -22.97
N LEU A 177 4.59 -12.15 -23.87
CA LEU A 177 4.28 -10.74 -23.62
C LEU A 177 3.36 -10.56 -22.42
N MET A 178 2.35 -11.43 -22.24
CA MET A 178 1.48 -11.38 -21.07
C MET A 178 2.27 -11.65 -19.79
N VAL A 179 3.15 -12.66 -19.77
CA VAL A 179 4.01 -12.96 -18.61
C VAL A 179 4.93 -11.78 -18.28
N VAL A 180 5.60 -11.21 -19.27
CA VAL A 180 6.47 -10.03 -19.09
C VAL A 180 5.68 -8.83 -18.59
N SER A 181 4.48 -8.60 -19.13
CA SER A 181 3.59 -7.54 -18.67
C SER A 181 3.21 -7.72 -17.19
N PHE A 182 2.80 -8.92 -16.77
CA PHE A 182 2.52 -9.21 -15.37
C PHE A 182 3.73 -9.03 -14.47
N ALA A 183 4.93 -9.42 -14.92
CA ALA A 183 6.16 -9.19 -14.16
C ALA A 183 6.42 -7.70 -13.93
N ILE A 184 6.24 -6.87 -14.96
CA ILE A 184 6.35 -5.40 -14.87
C ILE A 184 5.32 -4.84 -13.87
N ILE A 185 4.07 -5.30 -13.95
CA ILE A 185 3.00 -4.86 -13.04
C ILE A 185 3.33 -5.21 -11.58
N ILE A 186 3.85 -6.42 -11.32
CA ILE A 186 4.27 -6.85 -9.97
C ILE A 186 5.42 -5.98 -9.47
N LEU A 187 6.44 -5.73 -10.30
CA LEU A 187 7.57 -4.87 -9.92
C LEU A 187 7.09 -3.46 -9.60
N LEU A 188 6.19 -2.90 -10.42
CA LEU A 188 5.60 -1.58 -10.18
C LEU A 188 4.78 -1.57 -8.88
N GLN A 189 4.01 -2.62 -8.60
CA GLN A 189 3.26 -2.82 -7.35
C GLN A 189 4.17 -2.83 -6.12
N VAL A 190 5.25 -3.62 -6.15
CA VAL A 190 6.24 -3.69 -5.05
C VAL A 190 6.93 -2.34 -4.86
N TRP A 191 7.30 -1.68 -5.96
CA TRP A 191 7.91 -0.35 -5.92
C TRP A 191 6.97 0.69 -5.30
N LEU A 192 5.70 0.73 -5.71
CA LEU A 192 4.69 1.61 -5.12
C LEU A 192 4.49 1.31 -3.62
N MET A 193 4.40 0.03 -3.23
CA MET A 193 4.31 -0.36 -1.82
C MET A 193 5.48 0.15 -0.99
N SER A 194 6.70 0.06 -1.51
CA SER A 194 7.90 0.57 -0.83
C SER A 194 7.81 2.08 -0.54
N ILE A 195 7.37 2.88 -1.52
CA ILE A 195 7.21 4.33 -1.33
C ILE A 195 6.15 4.63 -0.28
N VAL A 196 5.03 3.90 -0.30
CA VAL A 196 3.92 4.10 0.65
C VAL A 196 4.34 3.74 2.07
N ILE A 197 5.11 2.66 2.25
CA ILE A 197 5.68 2.28 3.54
C ILE A 197 6.66 3.35 4.04
N ALA A 198 7.52 3.89 3.18
CA ALA A 198 8.43 4.97 3.54
C ALA A 198 7.68 6.24 3.98
N CYS A 199 6.61 6.61 3.26
CA CYS A 199 5.72 7.69 3.64
C CYS A 199 5.03 7.43 4.99
N TRP A 200 4.48 6.24 5.17
CA TRP A 200 3.80 5.87 6.41
C TRP A 200 4.75 5.96 7.61
N ARG A 201 5.99 5.47 7.47
CA ARG A 201 7.06 5.61 8.48
C ARG A 201 7.36 7.08 8.77
N TYR A 202 7.53 7.90 7.74
CA TYR A 202 7.77 9.34 7.89
C TYR A 202 6.66 10.05 8.67
N LEU A 203 5.38 9.83 8.28
CA LEU A 203 4.24 10.43 8.97
C LEU A 203 4.08 9.94 10.40
N ARG A 204 4.36 8.65 10.65
CA ARG A 204 4.33 8.07 11.99
C ARG A 204 5.37 8.72 12.90
N ASP A 205 6.59 8.87 12.41
CA ASP A 205 7.67 9.49 13.17
C ASP A 205 7.39 10.97 13.43
N LYS A 206 7.01 11.74 12.40
CA LYS A 206 6.63 13.16 12.55
C LYS A 206 5.59 13.35 13.66
N ARG A 207 4.60 12.46 13.74
CA ARG A 207 3.56 12.50 14.78
C ARG A 207 4.08 12.12 16.17
N ALA A 208 5.03 11.20 16.27
CA ALA A 208 5.64 10.84 17.54
C ALA A 208 6.43 12.03 18.13
N PHE A 209 7.15 12.78 17.29
CA PHE A 209 7.85 13.99 17.72
C PHE A 209 6.91 15.14 18.09
N ALA A 210 5.84 15.37 17.32
CA ALA A 210 4.86 16.42 17.62
C ALA A 210 4.24 16.27 19.01
N LYS A 211 3.88 15.05 19.40
CA LYS A 211 3.35 14.75 20.74
C LYS A 211 4.36 15.02 21.85
N GLY A 212 5.65 14.75 21.61
CA GLY A 212 6.69 15.03 22.59
C GLY A 212 6.84 16.52 22.89
N ILE A 213 6.67 17.39 21.87
CA ILE A 213 6.71 18.85 22.06
C ILE A 213 5.52 19.33 22.88
N GLU A 214 4.30 18.84 22.59
CA GLU A 214 3.10 19.20 23.36
C GLU A 214 3.22 18.81 24.84
N GLU A 215 3.84 17.67 25.15
CA GLU A 215 4.10 17.25 26.54
C GLU A 215 5.16 18.11 27.25
N LEU A 216 6.16 18.61 26.52
CA LEU A 216 7.19 19.52 27.06
C LEU A 216 6.67 20.95 27.26
N GLU A 217 5.70 21.39 26.45
CA GLU A 217 5.12 22.73 26.54
C GLU A 217 4.09 22.87 27.69
N VAL A 218 3.63 21.76 28.26
CA VAL A 218 2.69 21.74 29.41
C VAL A 218 3.35 20.99 30.59
N PRO A 219 3.94 21.66 31.60
CA PRO A 219 3.21 22.57 32.48
C PRO A 219 4.04 23.72 33.08
N SER A 220 3.82 24.94 32.59
CA SER A 220 3.87 26.16 33.42
C SER A 220 2.45 26.61 33.75
N ARG A 221 1.63 25.70 34.30
CA ARG A 221 0.51 26.16 35.14
C ARG A 221 1.13 26.74 36.40
N PRO A 222 0.99 28.05 36.67
CA PRO A 222 1.45 28.59 37.93
C PRO A 222 0.73 27.85 39.05
N ILE A 223 1.49 27.22 39.94
CA ILE A 223 1.06 26.87 41.30
C ILE A 223 0.85 28.20 42.01
N SER A 224 -0.21 28.92 41.67
CA SER A 224 -0.69 30.05 42.43
C SER A 224 -2.01 29.62 43.07
N ASN A 225 -1.92 29.45 44.39
CA ASN A 225 -3.02 29.56 45.35
C ASN A 225 -3.80 28.26 45.66
N THR A 226 -3.14 27.29 46.29
CA THR A 226 -3.80 26.48 47.34
C THR A 226 -3.12 26.76 48.68
N LEU A 227 -3.22 28.02 49.11
CA LEU A 227 -2.99 28.42 50.49
C LEU A 227 -4.33 28.93 51.02
N ARG A 228 -5.26 28.02 51.27
CA ARG A 228 -6.41 28.31 52.13
C ARG A 228 -6.95 27.04 52.80
N THR A 229 -6.67 27.01 54.09
CA THR A 229 -7.59 26.62 55.17
C THR A 229 -7.65 25.14 55.54
N SER A 230 -6.83 24.80 56.54
CA SER A 230 -7.17 23.83 57.56
C SER A 230 -8.54 24.15 58.18
N ARG A 231 -9.52 23.25 58.01
CA ARG A 231 -10.65 23.00 58.92
C ARG A 231 -11.22 21.63 58.51
N SER A 232 -10.81 20.56 59.17
CA SER A 232 -11.40 19.99 60.39
C SER A 232 -12.87 19.56 60.22
N VAL A 233 -13.13 18.35 60.71
CA VAL A 233 -14.41 17.75 61.14
C VAL A 233 -15.13 16.81 60.15
N GLU A 234 -14.82 15.51 60.36
CA GLU A 234 -15.73 14.37 60.66
C GLU A 234 -16.83 13.92 59.68
N THR A 235 -16.91 12.57 59.61
CA THR A 235 -18.07 11.71 59.30
C THR A 235 -18.57 11.74 57.84
N LEU A 236 -18.93 10.64 57.19
CA LEU A 236 -19.67 9.47 57.67
C LEU A 236 -19.52 8.30 56.66
N ASP A 237 -19.40 7.07 57.16
CA ASP A 237 -19.54 5.81 56.43
C ASP A 237 -20.88 5.70 55.65
N CYS A 238 -20.87 5.13 54.44
CA CYS A 238 -21.79 4.03 54.10
C CYS A 238 -21.51 3.35 52.73
N PRO A 239 -21.91 2.06 52.56
CA PRO A 239 -21.39 1.17 51.51
C PRO A 239 -22.40 0.78 50.41
N LYS A 240 -21.87 0.08 49.40
CA LYS A 240 -22.53 -0.92 48.51
C LYS A 240 -23.72 -0.50 47.62
N GLN A 241 -23.50 -0.53 46.30
CA GLN A 241 -24.50 -1.00 45.33
C GLN A 241 -23.79 -1.42 44.02
N LYS A 242 -23.58 -2.71 43.73
CA LYS A 242 -24.49 -3.73 43.19
C LYS A 242 -24.79 -3.58 41.68
N SER A 243 -24.08 -4.41 40.89
CA SER A 243 -24.57 -5.28 39.80
C SER A 243 -25.49 -4.73 38.70
N ARG A 244 -25.04 -4.87 37.43
CA ARG A 244 -25.74 -5.46 36.25
C ARG A 244 -24.84 -5.27 35.02
N ALA A 245 -24.36 -6.25 34.25
CA ALA A 245 -24.97 -7.42 33.61
C ALA A 245 -26.12 -7.06 32.63
N VAL A 246 -25.78 -6.80 31.36
CA VAL A 246 -26.67 -6.85 30.18
C VAL A 246 -25.79 -7.25 28.98
N ARG A 247 -25.74 -8.53 28.60
CA ARG A 247 -26.63 -9.31 27.72
C ARG A 247 -26.28 -9.12 26.23
N ALA A 248 -25.58 -10.13 25.69
CA ALA A 248 -25.39 -10.35 24.26
C ALA A 248 -26.73 -10.71 23.60
N VAL A 249 -26.97 -10.15 22.41
CA VAL A 249 -28.10 -10.47 21.54
C VAL A 249 -27.56 -11.32 20.40
N SER A 250 -27.93 -12.60 20.37
CA SER A 250 -27.77 -13.50 19.22
C SER A 250 -29.00 -13.36 18.33
N VAL A 251 -28.79 -12.98 17.07
CA VAL A 251 -29.82 -12.97 16.03
C VAL A 251 -29.73 -14.30 15.27
N SER A 252 -30.75 -15.15 15.41
CA SER A 252 -30.99 -16.28 14.51
C SER A 252 -31.55 -15.75 13.19
N LEU A 253 -30.95 -16.19 12.09
CA LEU A 253 -31.42 -15.94 10.72
C LEU A 253 -32.12 -17.22 10.25
N ASP A 254 -33.45 -17.20 10.19
CA ASP A 254 -34.23 -18.25 9.55
C ASP A 254 -34.22 -18.03 8.03
N TYR A 255 -33.80 -19.06 7.30
CA TYR A 255 -33.89 -19.14 5.84
C TYR A 255 -35.29 -19.65 5.44
N VAL A 256 -35.91 -18.97 4.47
CA VAL A 256 -37.01 -19.47 3.64
C VAL A 256 -36.49 -19.59 2.22
#